data_AF-A0A819XBM3-F1
#
_entry.id   AF-A0A819XBM3-F1
#
_cell.length_a   1.000
_cell.length_b   1.000
_cell.length_c   1.000
_cell.angle_alpha   90.00
_cell.angle_beta   90.00
_cell.angle_gamma   90.00
#
_symmetry.space_group_name_H-M   'P 1'
#
loop_
_entity.id
_entity.type
_entity.pdbx_description
1 polymer ?
#
loop_
_entity_poly.entity_id
_entity_poly.type
_entity_poly.pdbx_seq_one_letter_code
_entity_poly.pdbx_strand_id
1 'polypeptide(L)'
;MDSLYVDELKKSINDLMSNLESLPVHGGSEQKFLKNDVGLSKLAFALNSNVKITCKEVHGLKSIPTNRIVYCTMEVEGGEKYRTEHAEAGKPVWESSAEFPTNQILPIIKVKLFMENPVT
;
A
#
# COMPACT_ATOMS: atom_id res chain seq x y z
N MET A 1 -40.42 -28.80 20.98
CA MET A 1 -39.09 -28.92 20.34
C MET A 1 -38.45 -27.53 20.12
N ASP A 2 -39.23 -26.46 20.22
CA ASP A 2 -38.76 -25.08 19.96
C ASP A 2 -38.01 -24.42 21.12
N SER A 3 -38.26 -24.81 22.38
CA SER A 3 -37.56 -24.20 23.53
C SER A 3 -36.07 -24.52 23.52
N LEU A 4 -35.70 -25.77 23.25
CA LEU A 4 -34.29 -26.19 23.24
C LEU A 4 -33.50 -25.50 22.13
N TYR A 5 -34.11 -25.37 20.95
CA TYR A 5 -33.53 -24.65 19.82
C TYR A 5 -33.35 -23.15 20.11
N VAL A 6 -34.33 -22.53 20.77
CA VAL A 6 -34.25 -21.13 21.19
C VAL A 6 -33.17 -20.93 22.26
N ASP A 7 -33.00 -21.87 23.19
CA ASP A 7 -31.99 -21.79 24.24
C ASP A 7 -30.57 -21.99 23.68
N GLU A 8 -30.38 -22.88 22.70
CA GLU A 8 -29.12 -23.03 21.96
C GLU A 8 -28.76 -21.78 21.13
N LEU A 9 -29.75 -21.16 20.48
CA LEU A 9 -29.55 -19.90 19.77
C LEU A 9 -29.15 -18.76 20.72
N LYS A 10 -29.83 -18.63 21.87
CA LYS A 10 -29.49 -17.62 22.88
C LYS A 10 -28.08 -17.83 23.44
N LYS A 11 -27.71 -19.09 23.69
CA LYS A 11 -26.34 -19.43 24.13
C LYS A 11 -25.31 -19.00 23.08
N SER A 12 -25.55 -19.33 21.81
CA SER A 12 -24.66 -18.96 20.70
C SER A 12 -24.49 -17.45 20.55
N ILE A 13 -25.58 -16.69 20.74
CA ILE A 13 -25.55 -15.23 20.71
C ILE A 13 -24.75 -14.65 21.88
N ASN A 14 -24.94 -15.19 23.09
CA ASN A 14 -24.21 -14.74 24.27
C ASN A 14 -22.72 -15.04 24.18
N ASP A 15 -22.36 -16.23 23.68
CA ASP A 15 -20.96 -16.60 23.44
C ASP A 15 -20.30 -15.65 22.42
N LEU A 16 -21.04 -15.26 21.37
CA LEU A 16 -20.55 -14.30 20.38
C LEU A 16 -20.34 -12.90 20.98
N MET A 17 -21.28 -12.40 21.78
CA MET A 17 -21.15 -11.10 22.44
C MET A 17 -19.96 -11.06 23.39
N SER A 18 -19.80 -12.08 24.23
CA SER A 18 -18.65 -12.17 25.14
C SER A 18 -17.31 -12.19 24.40
N ASN A 19 -17.23 -12.88 23.26
CA ASN A 19 -16.03 -12.91 22.45
C ASN A 19 -15.72 -11.54 21.83
N LEU A 20 -16.74 -10.81 21.36
CA LEU A 20 -16.57 -9.48 20.78
C LEU A 20 -16.15 -8.43 21.82
N GLU A 21 -16.70 -8.49 23.04
CA GLU A 21 -16.34 -7.59 24.15
C GLU A 21 -14.92 -7.85 24.68
N SER A 22 -14.42 -9.08 24.54
CA SER A 22 -13.06 -9.45 24.92
C SER A 22 -11.99 -8.96 23.94
N LEU A 23 -12.40 -8.49 22.76
CA LEU A 23 -11.47 -7.92 21.78
C LEU A 23 -11.12 -6.50 22.22
N PRO A 24 -9.82 -6.19 22.36
CA PRO A 24 -9.43 -4.87 22.79
C PRO A 24 -9.73 -3.86 21.67
N VAL A 25 -10.51 -2.83 22.00
CA VAL A 25 -10.89 -1.74 21.07
C VAL A 25 -9.65 -0.88 20.80
N HIS A 26 -8.74 -1.35 19.95
CA HIS A 26 -7.53 -0.61 19.60
C HIS A 26 -7.86 0.47 18.58
N GLY A 27 -8.17 1.67 19.10
CA GLY A 27 -7.83 2.91 18.41
C GLY A 27 -6.33 2.91 18.10
N GLY A 28 -5.98 3.30 16.88
CA GLY A 28 -4.73 2.93 16.21
C GLY A 28 -3.43 3.03 17.03
N SER A 29 -2.62 1.99 16.94
CA SER A 29 -1.15 2.03 16.80
C SER A 29 -0.57 0.61 16.81
N GLU A 30 0.55 0.43 16.12
CA GLU A 30 1.22 -0.81 15.71
C GLU A 30 1.44 -1.86 16.83
N GLN A 31 1.16 -3.15 16.56
CA GLN A 31 1.76 -4.25 17.33
C GLN A 31 2.09 -5.50 16.48
N LYS A 32 3.36 -5.92 16.60
CA LYS A 32 3.88 -7.22 16.17
C LYS A 32 3.25 -8.34 17.02
N PHE A 33 2.78 -9.43 16.41
CA PHE A 33 2.48 -10.67 17.15
C PHE A 33 2.90 -11.93 16.41
N LEU A 34 3.58 -12.80 17.16
CA LEU A 34 4.13 -14.11 16.77
C LEU A 34 3.12 -15.23 17.12
N LYS A 35 2.98 -16.18 16.18
CA LYS A 35 2.69 -17.65 16.26
C LYS A 35 1.76 -18.17 17.38
N ASN A 36 0.54 -18.62 17.04
CA ASN A 36 0.09 -20.02 16.75
C ASN A 36 -1.12 -20.26 17.71
N ASP A 37 -2.22 -20.99 17.49
CA ASP A 37 -2.59 -22.09 16.60
C ASP A 37 -4.12 -22.06 16.29
N VAL A 38 -4.45 -22.49 15.07
CA VAL A 38 -5.69 -23.12 14.57
C VAL A 38 -7.00 -22.93 15.35
N GLY A 39 -7.73 -21.86 15.03
CA GLY A 39 -9.13 -21.68 15.43
C GLY A 39 -9.68 -20.41 14.81
N LEU A 40 -10.38 -20.54 13.67
CA LEU A 40 -10.65 -19.46 12.71
C LEU A 40 -9.34 -18.84 12.23
N SER A 41 -8.69 -19.41 11.21
CA SER A 41 -7.63 -18.70 10.53
C SER A 41 -8.25 -17.42 9.98
N LYS A 42 -8.07 -16.31 10.72
CA LYS A 42 -7.78 -14.99 10.19
C LYS A 42 -8.23 -14.92 8.75
N LEU A 43 -9.53 -14.75 8.50
CA LEU A 43 -10.04 -14.33 7.19
C LEU A 43 -9.62 -12.85 6.99
N ALA A 44 -8.34 -12.57 7.27
CA ALA A 44 -7.61 -11.50 6.67
C ALA A 44 -7.62 -11.86 5.20
N PHE A 45 -8.59 -11.32 4.47
CA PHE A 45 -8.49 -11.19 3.03
C PHE A 45 -7.16 -10.47 2.79
N ALA A 46 -6.11 -11.23 2.49
CA ALA A 46 -4.88 -10.66 1.99
C ALA A 46 -5.23 -10.16 0.59
N LEU A 47 -5.64 -8.90 0.51
CA LEU A 47 -5.77 -8.20 -0.76
C LEU A 47 -4.39 -8.26 -1.40
N ASN A 48 -4.29 -8.87 -2.56
CA ASN A 48 -3.08 -8.93 -3.36
C ASN A 48 -3.40 -8.28 -4.70
N SER A 49 -3.18 -6.98 -4.77
CA SER A 49 -3.50 -6.18 -5.95
C SER A 49 -2.24 -5.54 -6.50
N ASN A 50 -2.25 -5.22 -7.79
CA ASN A 50 -1.17 -4.45 -8.41
C ASN A 50 -1.64 -3.04 -8.68
N VAL A 51 -0.80 -2.05 -8.37
CA VAL A 51 -0.98 -0.68 -8.80
C VAL A 51 -0.01 -0.41 -9.94
N LYS A 52 -0.56 -0.02 -11.09
CA LYS A 52 0.22 0.43 -12.24
C LYS A 52 0.39 1.94 -12.19
N ILE A 53 1.64 2.40 -12.22
CA ILE A 53 2.00 3.81 -12.22
C ILE A 53 2.68 4.12 -13.56
N THR A 54 2.19 5.15 -14.25
CA THR A 54 2.77 5.66 -15.50
C THR A 54 3.28 7.07 -15.27
N CYS A 55 4.58 7.31 -15.50
CA CYS A 55 5.18 8.63 -15.47
C CYS A 55 5.18 9.20 -16.90
N LYS A 56 4.46 10.30 -17.12
CA LYS A 56 4.29 10.93 -18.43
C LYS A 56 5.20 12.12 -18.64
N GLU A 57 4.97 13.20 -17.92
CA GLU A 57 5.75 14.42 -18.13
C GLU A 57 5.73 15.29 -16.90
N VAL A 58 6.72 16.18 -16.81
CA VAL A 58 6.78 17.20 -15.76
C VAL A 58 6.75 18.57 -16.40
N HIS A 59 5.84 19.43 -15.91
CA HIS A 59 5.69 20.79 -16.39
C HIS A 59 6.23 21.80 -15.38
N GLY A 60 6.70 22.94 -15.89
CA GLY A 60 7.01 24.10 -15.04
C GLY A 60 8.26 23.97 -14.17
N LEU A 61 9.26 23.19 -14.59
CA LEU A 61 10.57 23.18 -13.94
C LEU A 61 11.25 24.55 -14.10
N LYS A 62 11.42 25.27 -12.99
CA LYS A 62 12.06 26.59 -12.96
C LYS A 62 13.46 26.59 -12.33
N SER A 63 13.73 25.61 -11.47
CA SER A 63 14.96 25.54 -10.66
C SER A 63 16.05 24.66 -11.29
N ILE A 64 15.80 24.10 -12.47
CA ILE A 64 16.71 23.19 -13.17
C ILE A 64 17.01 23.77 -14.55
N PRO A 65 18.30 23.93 -14.94
CA PRO A 65 18.65 24.34 -16.30
C PRO A 65 18.12 23.34 -17.33
N THR A 66 17.61 23.83 -18.46
CA THR A 66 16.89 23.02 -19.46
C THR A 66 17.73 21.92 -20.10
N ASN A 67 19.05 22.10 -20.16
CA ASN A 67 20.00 21.15 -20.74
C ASN A 67 20.45 20.05 -19.75
N ARG A 68 19.89 20.01 -18.53
CA ARG A 68 20.20 18.97 -17.56
C ARG A 68 19.40 17.71 -17.84
N ILE A 69 19.99 16.58 -17.51
CA ILE A 69 19.33 15.27 -17.58
C ILE A 69 18.59 15.02 -16.26
N VAL A 70 17.34 14.57 -16.37
CA VAL A 70 16.46 14.26 -15.25
C VAL A 70 15.83 12.87 -15.40
N TYR A 71 15.44 12.28 -14.28
CA TYR A 71 14.66 11.04 -14.22
C TYR A 71 13.75 11.03 -13.00
N CYS A 72 12.71 10.22 -13.04
CA CYS A 72 11.83 9.99 -11.90
C CYS A 72 12.11 8.63 -11.25
N THR A 73 11.87 8.54 -9.94
CA THR A 73 11.73 7.26 -9.24
C THR A 73 10.32 7.13 -8.69
N MET A 74 9.78 5.92 -8.74
CA MET A 74 8.47 5.56 -8.21
C MET A 74 8.64 4.43 -7.19
N GLU A 75 7.97 4.54 -6.05
CA GLU A 75 8.00 3.56 -4.96
C GLU A 75 6.60 3.46 -4.35
N VAL A 76 6.16 2.24 -4.06
CA VAL A 76 4.92 1.99 -3.32
C VAL A 76 5.29 1.43 -1.96
N GLU A 77 4.79 2.06 -0.89
CA GLU A 77 4.85 1.53 0.49
C GLU A 77 6.26 1.24 1.04
N GLY A 78 7.31 1.92 0.55
CA GLY A 78 8.68 1.60 0.99
C GLY A 78 9.31 0.39 0.31
N GLY A 79 8.62 -0.20 -0.67
CA GLY A 79 9.07 -1.39 -1.39
C GLY A 79 10.11 -1.10 -2.47
N GLU A 80 10.06 -1.90 -3.55
CA GLU A 80 10.96 -1.76 -4.68
C GLU A 80 10.77 -0.42 -5.39
N LYS A 81 11.88 0.17 -5.83
CA LYS A 81 11.90 1.42 -6.59
C LYS A 81 12.04 1.12 -8.06
N TYR A 82 11.17 1.70 -8.86
CA TYR A 82 11.37 1.80 -10.29
C TYR A 82 12.01 3.14 -10.64
N ARG A 83 12.93 3.14 -11.60
CA ARG A 83 13.54 4.35 -12.17
C ARG A 83 13.14 4.47 -13.63
N THR A 84 12.71 5.65 -14.06
CA THR A 84 12.44 5.93 -15.47
C THR A 84 13.73 6.05 -16.27
N GLU A 85 13.57 6.12 -17.59
CA GLU A 85 14.64 6.57 -18.49
C GLU A 85 15.02 8.03 -18.21
N HIS A 86 16.09 8.48 -18.84
CA HIS A 86 16.58 9.85 -18.79
C HIS A 86 15.85 10.74 -19.78
N ALA A 87 15.57 11.99 -19.40
CA ALA A 87 15.01 13.02 -20.27
C ALA A 87 15.67 14.38 -20.02
N GLU A 88 15.62 15.29 -21.01
CA GLU A 88 16.08 16.67 -20.83
C GLU A 88 15.07 17.47 -20.00
N ALA A 89 15.57 18.24 -19.03
CA ALA A 89 14.75 19.06 -18.14
C ALA A 89 13.96 20.16 -18.86
N GLY A 90 14.39 20.58 -20.05
CA GLY A 90 13.67 21.55 -20.88
C GLY A 90 12.36 21.03 -21.45
N LYS A 91 12.25 19.70 -21.62
CA LYS A 91 11.04 19.02 -22.09
C LYS A 91 11.00 17.58 -21.55
N PRO A 92 10.79 17.42 -20.23
CA PRO A 92 10.94 16.12 -19.58
C PRO A 92 9.69 15.27 -19.79
N VAL A 93 9.77 14.39 -20.79
CA VAL A 93 8.71 13.47 -21.18
C VAL A 93 9.23 12.03 -21.09
N TRP A 94 8.43 11.17 -20.49
CA TRP A 94 8.60 9.75 -20.31
C TRP A 94 7.30 9.05 -20.70
N GLU A 95 7.35 7.78 -21.06
CA GLU A 95 6.14 6.93 -21.13
C GLU A 95 6.37 5.65 -20.32
N SER A 96 7.26 5.75 -19.33
CA SER A 96 7.67 4.63 -18.48
C SER A 96 6.54 4.26 -17.53
N SER A 97 6.23 2.96 -17.47
CA SER A 97 5.22 2.41 -16.56
C SER A 97 5.80 1.27 -15.75
N ALA A 98 5.35 1.14 -14.51
CA ALA A 98 5.71 0.05 -13.62
C ALA A 98 4.50 -0.43 -12.82
N GLU A 99 4.45 -1.72 -12.51
CA GLU A 99 3.45 -2.33 -11.65
C GLU A 99 4.09 -2.70 -10.31
N PHE A 100 3.40 -2.36 -9.23
CA PHE A 100 3.84 -2.64 -7.87
C PHE A 100 2.77 -3.43 -7.13
N PRO A 101 3.13 -4.54 -6.46
CA PRO A 101 2.20 -5.24 -5.60
C PRO A 101 1.90 -4.39 -4.36
N THR A 102 0.64 -4.38 -3.94
CA THR A 102 0.20 -3.78 -2.67
C THR A 102 -0.90 -4.65 -2.06
N ASN A 103 -0.88 -4.67 -0.73
CA ASN A 103 -1.94 -5.28 0.06
C ASN A 103 -2.78 -4.26 0.83
N GLN A 104 -2.55 -2.96 0.58
CA GLN A 104 -3.29 -1.88 1.22
C GLN A 104 -4.45 -1.44 0.33
N ILE A 105 -5.59 -1.17 0.96
CA ILE A 105 -6.76 -0.59 0.30
C ILE A 105 -6.45 0.84 -0.18
N LEU A 106 -5.55 1.54 0.53
CA LEU A 106 -5.08 2.90 0.22
C LEU A 106 -3.54 2.92 0.18
N PRO A 107 -2.93 2.53 -0.94
CA PRO A 107 -1.48 2.46 -1.08
C PRO A 107 -0.85 3.86 -1.07
N ILE A 108 0.29 4.01 -0.39
CA ILE A 108 1.07 5.24 -0.39
C ILE A 108 2.11 5.17 -1.50
N ILE A 109 2.02 6.12 -2.43
CA ILE A 109 2.91 6.23 -3.58
C ILE A 109 3.87 7.40 -3.35
N LYS A 110 5.16 7.15 -3.58
CA LYS A 110 6.21 8.17 -3.52
C LYS A 110 6.84 8.31 -4.89
N VAL A 111 6.70 9.49 -5.48
CA VAL A 111 7.36 9.88 -6.74
C VAL A 111 8.38 10.97 -6.44
N LYS A 112 9.59 10.81 -6.97
CA LYS A 112 10.67 11.80 -6.81
C LYS A 112 11.32 12.08 -8.16
N LEU A 113 11.57 13.35 -8.45
CA LEU A 113 12.36 13.78 -9.59
C LEU A 113 13.81 14.00 -9.17
N PHE A 114 14.75 13.49 -9.96
CA PHE A 114 16.18 13.64 -9.75
C PHE A 114 16.82 14.28 -10.98
N MET A 115 17.90 15.01 -10.75
CA MET A 115 18.81 15.49 -11.78
C MET A 115 20.06 14.60 -11.76
N GLU A 116 20.48 14.14 -12.93
CA GLU A 116 21.75 13.42 -13.06
C GLU A 116 22.88 14.44 -13.01
N ASN A 117 23.81 14.25 -12.07
CA ASN A 117 25.04 15.04 -12.04
C ASN A 117 25.97 14.52 -13.14
N PRO A 118 26.52 15.40 -13.99
CA PRO A 118 27.56 14.98 -14.91
C PRO A 118 28.72 14.41 -14.10
N VAL A 119 29.20 13.24 -14.51
CA VAL A 119 30.44 12.67 -13.98
C VAL A 119 31.54 13.65 -14.38
N THR A 120 32.06 14.39 -13.41
CA THR A 120 33.28 15.21 -13.54
C THR A 120 34.46 14.38 -13.98
#